data_AF-A0A6N7JLI6-F1
#
_entry.id   AF-A0A6N7JLI6-F1
#
_cell.length_a   1.000
_cell.length_b   1.000
_cell.length_c   1.000
_cell.angle_alpha   90.00
_cell.angle_beta   90.00
_cell.angle_gamma   90.00
#
_symmetry.space_group_name_H-M   'P 1'
#
loop_
_entity.id
_entity.type
_entity.pdbx_description
1 polymer ?
#
loop_
_entity_poly.entity_id
_entity_poly.type
_entity_poly.pdbx_seq_one_letter_code
_entity_poly.pdbx_strand_id
1 'polypeptide(L)'
;MERLAQGDYEARITGIREGGELGELLHRINDVTDRADAFVREAAASMQAVTNQIYYRRVMEKGMVGTFLAGSRMMNTATSAMGQKVEQFRTMADKFESSIRNVTDQVTRAATEVEDTAKTMSEAAEDTNHESMAVATAAEQASGNVQTVASAAEELSASIQAITEQVERSRTVTGNAVERARAANDRVGTLSIAAQRIGEVVGLIQEIAAQTNLLALNATIEAARAGEAGKGFAVVASEVKNLAGQTARATEDIQTQVADIQAATQSAVDSINEITQVVVDVNGSTVAIAAAVEQQGAATNEIARNVDQAATGTRDVSHRITNVTRAAADTGAASTQLLGSAAALARQSQDLDREIDGFLDAMRKVV
;
A
#
# COMPACT_ATOMS: atom_id res chain seq x y z
N MET A 1 -66.84 -49.05 -79.01
CA MET A 1 -66.20 -50.08 -78.16
C MET A 1 -64.69 -50.05 -78.27
N GLU A 2 -64.11 -50.04 -79.47
CA GLU A 2 -62.64 -50.01 -79.66
C GLU A 2 -61.96 -48.80 -78.99
N ARG A 3 -62.53 -47.60 -79.12
CA ARG A 3 -62.06 -46.39 -78.41
C ARG A 3 -62.12 -46.51 -76.89
N LEU A 4 -63.22 -47.05 -76.34
CA LEU A 4 -63.36 -47.30 -74.90
C LEU A 4 -62.33 -48.31 -74.40
N ALA A 5 -62.04 -49.36 -75.19
CA ALA A 5 -61.02 -50.35 -74.87
C ALA A 5 -59.59 -49.77 -74.89
N GLN A 6 -59.37 -48.66 -75.62
CA GLN A 6 -58.12 -47.90 -75.64
C GLN A 6 -58.04 -46.83 -74.53
N GLY A 7 -59.04 -46.74 -73.64
CA GLY A 7 -59.06 -45.80 -72.51
C GLY A 7 -59.66 -44.42 -72.82
N ASP A 8 -60.26 -44.22 -73.99
CA ASP A 8 -61.01 -43.01 -74.32
C ASP A 8 -62.43 -43.11 -73.77
N TYR A 9 -62.59 -42.67 -72.51
CA TYR A 9 -63.88 -42.62 -71.82
C TYR A 9 -64.77 -41.46 -72.25
N GLU A 10 -64.37 -40.59 -73.19
CA GLU A 10 -65.26 -39.59 -73.80
C GLU A 10 -66.07 -40.19 -74.97
N ALA A 11 -65.68 -41.38 -75.46
CA ALA A 11 -66.42 -42.09 -76.48
C ALA A 11 -67.76 -42.64 -75.97
N ARG A 12 -68.82 -42.57 -76.78
CA ARG A 12 -70.15 -43.12 -76.45
C ARG A 12 -70.61 -44.11 -77.51
N ILE A 13 -71.38 -45.10 -77.09
CA ILE A 13 -72.13 -45.97 -77.99
C ILE A 13 -73.35 -45.17 -78.47
N THR A 14 -73.33 -44.75 -79.72
CA THR A 14 -74.39 -43.94 -80.35
C THR A 14 -75.19 -44.78 -81.33
N GLY A 15 -76.48 -44.46 -81.52
CA GLY A 15 -77.34 -45.17 -82.46
C GLY A 15 -77.83 -46.55 -82.00
N ILE A 16 -78.06 -46.72 -80.69
CA ILE A 16 -78.64 -47.95 -80.11
C ILE A 16 -80.07 -48.11 -80.65
N ARG A 17 -80.30 -49.10 -81.53
CA ARG A 17 -81.60 -49.40 -82.14
C ARG A 17 -82.17 -50.74 -81.70
N GLU A 18 -81.38 -51.57 -81.02
CA GLU A 18 -81.82 -52.85 -80.46
C GLU A 18 -82.63 -52.63 -79.18
N GLY A 19 -83.83 -53.21 -79.11
CA GLY A 19 -84.64 -53.29 -77.88
C GLY A 19 -84.37 -54.57 -77.09
N GLY A 20 -84.75 -54.60 -75.81
CA GLY A 20 -84.52 -55.73 -74.91
C GLY A 20 -83.18 -55.66 -74.17
N GLU A 21 -82.69 -56.81 -73.69
CA GLU A 21 -81.51 -56.90 -72.81
C GLU A 21 -80.23 -56.29 -73.42
N LEU A 22 -80.06 -56.35 -74.75
CA LEU A 22 -78.89 -55.81 -75.44
C LEU A 22 -78.87 -54.27 -75.46
N GLY A 23 -80.02 -53.63 -75.72
CA GLY A 23 -80.13 -52.16 -75.67
C GLY A 23 -79.90 -51.62 -74.27
N GLU A 24 -80.45 -52.30 -73.26
CA GLU A 24 -80.24 -51.96 -71.85
C GLU A 24 -78.76 -52.14 -71.44
N LEU A 25 -78.09 -53.18 -71.93
CA LEU A 25 -76.65 -53.39 -71.72
C LEU A 25 -75.83 -52.25 -72.33
N LEU A 26 -76.12 -51.82 -73.55
CA LEU A 26 -75.39 -50.73 -74.23
C LEU A 26 -75.61 -49.38 -73.50
N HIS A 27 -76.80 -49.11 -72.98
CA HIS A 27 -77.06 -47.95 -72.12
C HIS A 27 -76.30 -48.04 -70.78
N ARG A 28 -76.31 -49.20 -70.12
CA ARG A 28 -75.52 -49.42 -68.88
C ARG A 28 -74.01 -49.29 -69.11
N ILE A 29 -73.51 -49.66 -70.30
CA ILE A 29 -72.11 -49.45 -70.69
C ILE A 29 -71.82 -47.94 -70.82
N ASN A 30 -72.72 -47.16 -71.43
CA ASN A 30 -72.59 -45.70 -71.47
C ASN A 30 -72.63 -45.09 -70.05
N ASP A 31 -73.52 -45.53 -69.16
CA ASP A 31 -73.58 -45.03 -67.77
C ASP A 31 -72.30 -45.33 -66.97
N VAL A 32 -71.74 -46.53 -67.13
CA VAL A 32 -70.45 -46.90 -66.51
C VAL A 32 -69.31 -46.08 -67.11
N THR A 33 -69.37 -45.81 -68.42
CA THR A 33 -68.41 -44.96 -69.13
C THR A 33 -68.48 -43.50 -68.66
N ASP A 34 -69.69 -42.93 -68.49
CA ASP A 34 -69.90 -41.58 -67.96
C ASP A 34 -69.31 -41.45 -66.55
N ARG A 35 -69.53 -42.45 -65.70
CA ARG A 35 -68.95 -42.50 -64.35
C ARG A 35 -67.43 -42.66 -64.36
N ALA A 36 -66.91 -43.46 -65.29
CA ALA A 36 -65.47 -43.63 -65.47
C ALA A 36 -64.80 -42.33 -65.95
N ASP A 37 -65.36 -41.64 -66.95
CA ASP A 37 -64.88 -40.34 -67.44
C ASP A 37 -64.92 -39.28 -66.34
N ALA A 38 -66.08 -39.12 -65.68
CA ALA A 38 -66.23 -38.15 -64.60
C ALA A 38 -65.27 -38.45 -63.44
N PHE A 39 -65.06 -39.72 -63.08
CA PHE A 39 -64.10 -40.10 -62.04
C PHE A 39 -62.66 -39.77 -62.45
N VAL A 40 -62.23 -40.16 -63.65
CA VAL A 40 -60.87 -39.91 -64.15
C VAL A 40 -60.61 -38.40 -64.25
N ARG A 41 -61.56 -37.64 -64.77
CA ARG A 41 -61.44 -36.19 -64.93
C ARG A 41 -61.36 -35.47 -63.59
N GLU A 42 -62.23 -35.79 -62.65
CA GLU A 42 -62.23 -35.20 -61.31
C GLU A 42 -61.01 -35.64 -60.48
N ALA A 43 -60.61 -36.91 -60.58
CA ALA A 43 -59.40 -37.44 -59.96
C ALA A 43 -58.14 -36.74 -60.50
N ALA A 44 -58.00 -36.63 -61.82
CA ALA A 44 -56.89 -35.94 -62.45
C ALA A 44 -56.84 -34.47 -62.03
N ALA A 45 -57.98 -33.78 -61.98
CA ALA A 45 -58.03 -32.39 -61.59
C ALA A 45 -57.75 -32.17 -60.09
N SER A 46 -58.19 -33.08 -59.21
CA SER A 46 -57.83 -33.07 -57.78
C SER A 46 -56.34 -33.37 -57.58
N MET A 47 -55.77 -34.33 -58.29
CA MET A 47 -54.34 -34.63 -58.23
C MET A 47 -53.48 -33.50 -58.81
N GLN A 48 -53.91 -32.86 -59.89
CA GLN A 48 -53.24 -31.66 -60.43
C GLN A 48 -53.26 -30.51 -59.43
N ALA A 49 -54.37 -30.33 -58.69
CA ALA A 49 -54.44 -29.35 -57.62
C ALA A 49 -53.46 -29.71 -56.48
N VAL A 50 -53.35 -30.98 -56.10
CA VAL A 50 -52.34 -31.46 -55.12
C VAL A 50 -50.91 -31.16 -55.59
N THR A 51 -50.59 -31.38 -56.88
CA THR A 51 -49.28 -31.00 -57.46
C THR A 51 -49.00 -29.50 -57.35
N ASN A 52 -50.04 -28.68 -57.43
CA ASN A 52 -49.97 -27.23 -57.25
C ASN A 52 -50.14 -26.78 -55.78
N GLN A 53 -49.97 -27.70 -54.80
CA GLN A 53 -50.13 -27.46 -53.37
C GLN A 53 -51.53 -26.98 -52.93
N ILE A 54 -52.56 -27.29 -53.72
CA ILE A 54 -53.97 -26.98 -53.44
C ILE A 54 -54.68 -28.25 -52.95
N TYR A 55 -54.86 -28.34 -51.64
CA TYR A 55 -55.42 -29.54 -50.96
C TYR A 55 -56.92 -29.44 -50.63
N TYR A 56 -57.58 -28.32 -50.96
CA TYR A 56 -59.01 -28.15 -50.72
C TYR A 56 -59.89 -28.58 -51.90
N ARG A 57 -59.31 -28.92 -53.07
CA ARG A 57 -60.07 -29.39 -54.24
C ARG A 57 -60.48 -30.86 -54.06
N ARG A 58 -61.79 -31.09 -54.05
CA ARG A 58 -62.41 -32.42 -53.87
C ARG A 58 -62.88 -33.00 -55.20
N VAL A 59 -62.77 -34.32 -55.34
CA VAL A 59 -63.46 -35.10 -56.36
C VAL A 59 -64.96 -35.05 -56.05
N MET A 60 -65.79 -34.70 -57.04
CA MET A 60 -67.25 -34.67 -56.85
C MET A 60 -67.81 -36.07 -56.54
N GLU A 61 -68.51 -36.20 -55.41
CA GLU A 61 -69.19 -37.46 -55.02
C GLU A 61 -70.57 -37.61 -55.67
N LYS A 62 -71.21 -36.51 -56.05
CA LYS A 62 -72.57 -36.51 -56.61
C LYS A 62 -72.56 -37.16 -58.00
N GLY A 63 -73.29 -38.27 -58.16
CA GLY A 63 -73.36 -39.05 -59.40
C GLY A 63 -72.44 -40.27 -59.45
N MET A 64 -71.52 -40.40 -58.48
CA MET A 64 -70.67 -41.58 -58.29
C MET A 64 -71.40 -42.65 -57.48
N VAL A 65 -71.22 -43.91 -57.83
CA VAL A 65 -71.80 -45.06 -57.09
C VAL A 65 -70.81 -46.21 -57.00
N GLY A 66 -71.03 -47.14 -56.08
CA GLY A 66 -70.22 -48.35 -55.94
C GLY A 66 -68.73 -48.05 -55.75
N THR A 67 -67.87 -48.69 -56.54
CA THR A 67 -66.41 -48.56 -56.48
C THR A 67 -65.92 -47.15 -56.83
N PHE A 68 -66.58 -46.44 -57.75
CA PHE A 68 -66.21 -45.06 -58.09
C PHE A 68 -66.45 -44.11 -56.92
N LEU A 69 -67.56 -44.25 -56.19
CA LEU A 69 -67.83 -43.45 -54.99
C LEU A 69 -66.81 -43.74 -53.87
N ALA A 70 -66.47 -45.01 -53.67
CA ALA A 70 -65.44 -45.42 -52.72
C ALA A 70 -64.07 -44.83 -53.07
N GLY A 71 -63.69 -44.85 -54.36
CA GLY A 71 -62.47 -44.22 -54.88
C GLY A 71 -62.45 -42.71 -54.68
N SER A 72 -63.54 -41.99 -55.02
CA SER A 72 -63.64 -40.54 -54.83
C SER A 72 -63.50 -40.15 -53.37
N ARG A 73 -64.15 -40.89 -52.45
CA ARG A 73 -64.02 -40.68 -51.01
C ARG A 73 -62.61 -40.94 -50.52
N MET A 74 -61.97 -42.02 -50.96
CA MET A 74 -60.59 -42.34 -50.60
C MET A 74 -59.63 -41.23 -51.05
N MET A 75 -59.78 -40.72 -52.28
CA MET A 75 -59.02 -39.58 -52.78
C MET A 75 -59.28 -38.33 -51.96
N ASN A 76 -60.54 -38.00 -51.67
CA ASN A 76 -60.89 -36.85 -50.83
C ASN A 76 -60.27 -36.99 -49.42
N THR A 77 -60.31 -38.17 -48.80
CA THR A 77 -59.65 -38.41 -47.51
C THR A 77 -58.13 -38.26 -47.62
N ALA A 78 -57.50 -38.81 -48.65
CA ALA A 78 -56.06 -38.69 -48.87
C ALA A 78 -55.64 -37.22 -49.08
N THR A 79 -56.31 -36.49 -49.96
CA THR A 79 -56.07 -35.05 -50.20
C THR A 79 -56.29 -34.23 -48.93
N SER A 80 -57.29 -34.57 -48.10
CA SER A 80 -57.48 -33.92 -46.78
C SER A 80 -56.30 -34.17 -45.85
N ALA A 81 -55.88 -35.43 -45.74
CA ALA A 81 -54.79 -35.84 -44.86
C ALA A 81 -53.47 -35.21 -45.29
N MET A 82 -53.21 -35.12 -46.60
CA MET A 82 -52.06 -34.41 -47.16
C MET A 82 -52.08 -32.93 -46.78
N GLY A 83 -53.22 -32.24 -46.98
CA GLY A 83 -53.35 -30.83 -46.60
C GLY A 83 -53.17 -30.58 -45.09
N GLN A 84 -53.74 -31.44 -44.24
CA GLN A 84 -53.53 -31.36 -42.80
C GLN A 84 -52.07 -31.60 -42.39
N LYS A 85 -51.38 -32.54 -43.04
CA LYS A 85 -49.96 -32.82 -42.77
C LYS A 85 -49.07 -31.66 -43.20
N VAL A 86 -49.34 -31.07 -44.36
CA VAL A 86 -48.66 -29.86 -44.85
C VAL A 86 -48.83 -28.69 -43.88
N GLU A 87 -50.06 -28.44 -43.42
CA GLU A 87 -50.33 -27.36 -42.46
C GLU A 87 -49.67 -27.60 -41.09
N GLN A 88 -49.73 -28.82 -40.58
CA GLN A 88 -49.02 -29.22 -39.35
C GLN A 88 -47.51 -29.01 -39.48
N PHE A 89 -46.94 -29.37 -40.63
CA PHE A 89 -45.52 -29.20 -40.89
C PHE A 89 -45.12 -27.72 -40.98
N ARG A 90 -45.92 -26.88 -41.65
CA ARG A 90 -45.72 -25.41 -41.66
C ARG A 90 -45.76 -24.81 -40.26
N THR A 91 -46.77 -25.16 -39.46
CA THR A 91 -46.86 -24.71 -38.07
C THR A 91 -45.66 -25.16 -37.23
N MET A 92 -45.16 -26.38 -37.46
CA MET A 92 -43.97 -26.89 -36.76
C MET A 92 -42.70 -26.14 -37.21
N ALA A 93 -42.57 -25.86 -38.50
CA ALA A 93 -41.46 -25.09 -39.07
C ALA A 93 -41.44 -23.67 -38.51
N ASP A 94 -42.58 -22.96 -38.45
CA ASP A 94 -42.67 -21.61 -37.91
C ASP A 94 -42.31 -21.57 -36.41
N LYS A 95 -42.76 -22.58 -35.65
CA LYS A 95 -42.38 -22.72 -34.23
C LYS A 95 -40.90 -23.00 -34.06
N PHE A 96 -40.33 -23.85 -34.91
CA PHE A 96 -38.90 -24.15 -34.91
C PHE A 96 -38.08 -22.90 -35.25
N GLU A 97 -38.46 -22.16 -36.30
CA GLU A 97 -37.87 -20.87 -36.66
C GLU A 97 -37.87 -19.90 -35.47
N SER A 98 -39.03 -19.67 -34.87
CA SER A 98 -39.17 -18.75 -33.74
C SER A 98 -38.31 -19.18 -32.55
N SER A 99 -38.28 -20.48 -32.24
CA SER A 99 -37.48 -21.01 -31.12
C SER A 99 -35.99 -20.84 -31.37
N ILE A 100 -35.51 -21.13 -32.59
CA ILE A 100 -34.08 -20.99 -32.91
C ILE A 100 -33.67 -19.53 -32.98
N ARG A 101 -34.48 -18.64 -33.57
CA ARG A 101 -34.20 -17.19 -33.57
C ARG A 101 -34.10 -16.61 -32.16
N ASN A 102 -34.94 -17.08 -31.24
CA ASN A 102 -34.84 -16.67 -29.83
C ASN A 102 -33.53 -17.17 -29.18
N VAL A 103 -33.09 -18.39 -29.49
CA VAL A 103 -31.81 -18.93 -28.98
C VAL A 103 -30.63 -18.17 -29.56
N THR A 104 -30.61 -17.89 -30.87
CA THR A 104 -29.52 -17.12 -31.51
C THR A 104 -29.46 -15.69 -31.00
N ASP A 105 -30.60 -15.00 -30.81
CA ASP A 105 -30.64 -13.67 -30.19
C ASP A 105 -30.07 -13.70 -28.76
N GLN A 106 -30.45 -14.69 -27.93
CA GLN A 106 -29.91 -14.86 -26.58
C GLN A 106 -28.40 -15.12 -26.57
N VAL A 107 -27.90 -15.99 -27.45
CA VAL A 107 -26.46 -16.27 -27.57
C VAL A 107 -25.70 -15.04 -28.03
N THR A 108 -26.25 -14.26 -28.95
CA THR A 108 -25.64 -13.02 -29.45
C THR A 108 -25.53 -11.98 -28.34
N ARG A 109 -26.60 -11.77 -27.57
CA ARG A 109 -26.59 -10.86 -26.41
C ARG A 109 -25.59 -11.30 -25.34
N ALA A 110 -25.57 -12.58 -25.01
CA ALA A 110 -24.62 -13.12 -24.04
C ALA A 110 -23.16 -12.97 -24.54
N ALA A 111 -22.91 -13.16 -25.83
CA ALA A 111 -21.59 -12.94 -26.41
C ALA A 111 -21.16 -11.46 -26.31
N THR A 112 -22.06 -10.51 -26.62
CA THR A 112 -21.78 -9.07 -26.44
C THR A 112 -21.51 -8.70 -24.99
N GLU A 113 -22.29 -9.24 -24.04
CA GLU A 113 -22.07 -8.99 -22.60
C GLU A 113 -20.71 -9.54 -22.11
N VAL A 114 -20.31 -10.73 -22.59
CA VAL A 114 -18.99 -11.29 -22.31
C VAL A 114 -17.88 -10.45 -22.95
N GLU A 115 -18.08 -9.94 -24.16
CA GLU A 115 -17.13 -9.06 -24.84
C GLU A 115 -16.89 -7.77 -24.05
N ASP A 116 -17.97 -7.09 -23.65
CA ASP A 116 -17.91 -5.88 -22.84
C ASP A 116 -17.23 -6.14 -21.49
N THR A 117 -17.60 -7.22 -20.80
CA THR A 117 -17.00 -7.60 -19.52
C THR A 117 -15.51 -7.89 -19.64
N ALA A 118 -15.11 -8.62 -20.69
CA ALA A 118 -13.72 -8.95 -20.94
C ALA A 118 -12.90 -7.70 -21.29
N LYS A 119 -13.47 -6.73 -22.02
CA LYS A 119 -12.81 -5.45 -22.29
C LYS A 119 -12.57 -4.67 -20.99
N THR A 120 -13.57 -4.50 -20.15
CA THR A 120 -13.42 -3.84 -18.84
C THR A 120 -12.40 -4.55 -17.95
N MET A 121 -12.36 -5.88 -17.98
CA MET A 121 -11.38 -6.67 -17.22
C MET A 121 -9.95 -6.47 -17.73
N SER A 122 -9.77 -6.32 -19.05
CA SER A 122 -8.48 -5.99 -19.65
C SER A 122 -8.00 -4.60 -19.25
N GLU A 123 -8.89 -3.61 -19.29
CA GLU A 123 -8.59 -2.22 -18.86
C GLU A 123 -8.20 -2.19 -17.37
N ALA A 124 -8.97 -2.84 -16.51
CA ALA A 124 -8.67 -2.93 -15.07
C ALA A 124 -7.35 -3.66 -14.77
N ALA A 125 -7.00 -4.67 -15.56
CA ALA A 125 -5.72 -5.36 -15.45
C ALA A 125 -4.54 -4.47 -15.85
N GLU A 126 -4.68 -3.67 -16.91
CA GLU A 126 -3.66 -2.70 -17.34
C GLU A 126 -3.44 -1.61 -16.29
N ASP A 127 -4.52 -1.04 -15.75
CA ASP A 127 -4.47 -0.05 -14.66
C ASP A 127 -3.80 -0.64 -13.41
N THR A 128 -4.18 -1.86 -13.02
CA THR A 128 -3.55 -2.56 -11.88
C THR A 128 -2.06 -2.76 -12.10
N ASN A 129 -1.63 -3.04 -13.33
CA ASN A 129 -0.23 -3.21 -13.66
C ASN A 129 0.55 -1.89 -13.55
N HIS A 130 -0.02 -0.78 -14.04
CA HIS A 130 0.56 0.56 -13.91
C HIS A 130 0.71 0.98 -12.44
N GLU A 131 -0.35 0.82 -11.64
CA GLU A 131 -0.30 1.11 -10.19
C GLU A 131 0.72 0.22 -9.47
N SER A 132 0.82 -1.06 -9.87
CA SER A 132 1.80 -1.99 -9.30
C SER A 132 3.24 -1.54 -9.58
N MET A 133 3.53 -1.00 -10.77
CA MET A 133 4.84 -0.44 -11.09
C MET A 133 5.15 0.83 -10.26
N ALA A 134 4.15 1.69 -10.05
CA ALA A 134 4.30 2.87 -9.21
C ALA A 134 4.60 2.48 -7.75
N VAL A 135 3.88 1.51 -7.21
CA VAL A 135 4.11 0.97 -5.87
C VAL A 135 5.50 0.32 -5.76
N ALA A 136 5.94 -0.44 -6.76
CA ALA A 136 7.28 -1.04 -6.78
C ALA A 136 8.38 0.03 -6.69
N THR A 137 8.25 1.10 -7.49
CA THR A 137 9.18 2.24 -7.48
C THR A 137 9.19 2.93 -6.11
N ALA A 138 8.02 3.19 -5.52
CA ALA A 138 7.89 3.80 -4.21
C ALA A 138 8.53 2.92 -3.10
N ALA A 139 8.38 1.59 -3.20
CA ALA A 139 9.02 0.66 -2.29
C ALA A 139 10.55 0.67 -2.43
N GLU A 140 11.10 0.71 -3.65
CA GLU A 140 12.55 0.85 -3.85
C GLU A 140 13.10 2.14 -3.25
N GLN A 141 12.41 3.27 -3.46
CA GLN A 141 12.77 4.55 -2.85
C GLN A 141 12.71 4.50 -1.33
N ALA A 142 11.65 3.92 -0.76
CA ALA A 142 11.53 3.72 0.68
C ALA A 142 12.68 2.87 1.24
N SER A 143 13.10 1.82 0.52
CA SER A 143 14.23 0.98 0.92
C SER A 143 15.54 1.79 0.96
N GLY A 144 15.77 2.67 -0.02
CA GLY A 144 16.93 3.56 -0.03
C GLY A 144 16.92 4.56 1.13
N ASN A 145 15.74 5.12 1.45
CA ASN A 145 15.58 6.02 2.60
C ASN A 145 15.85 5.29 3.92
N VAL A 146 15.31 4.08 4.08
CA VAL A 146 15.53 3.25 5.27
C VAL A 146 17.02 2.93 5.45
N GLN A 147 17.74 2.60 4.38
CA GLN A 147 19.19 2.39 4.43
C GLN A 147 19.95 3.64 4.88
N THR A 148 19.51 4.83 4.44
CA THR A 148 20.10 6.11 4.84
C THR A 148 19.89 6.36 6.34
N VAL A 149 18.69 6.07 6.86
CA VAL A 149 18.41 6.21 8.30
C VAL A 149 19.21 5.17 9.12
N ALA A 150 19.41 3.96 8.59
CA ALA A 150 20.25 2.94 9.23
C ALA A 150 21.69 3.47 9.43
N SER A 151 22.30 3.98 8.36
CA SER A 151 23.66 4.55 8.44
C SER A 151 23.73 5.74 9.42
N ALA A 152 22.71 6.61 9.44
CA ALA A 152 22.64 7.71 10.39
C ALA A 152 22.51 7.23 11.85
N ALA A 153 21.76 6.15 12.10
CA ALA A 153 21.64 5.55 13.43
C ALA A 153 22.97 4.93 13.90
N GLU A 154 23.71 4.28 12.99
CA GLU A 154 25.06 3.77 13.28
C GLU A 154 26.04 4.90 13.63
N GLU A 155 26.03 6.00 12.86
CA GLU A 155 26.85 7.18 13.13
C GLU A 155 26.51 7.84 14.47
N LEU A 156 25.21 7.97 14.78
CA LEU A 156 24.75 8.46 16.08
C LEU A 156 25.20 7.56 17.23
N SER A 157 25.16 6.23 17.05
CA SER A 157 25.63 5.27 18.06
C SER A 157 27.13 5.44 18.34
N ALA A 158 27.94 5.61 17.30
CA ALA A 158 29.37 5.91 17.44
C ALA A 158 29.62 7.25 18.15
N SER A 159 28.85 8.29 17.80
CA SER A 159 28.93 9.61 18.44
C SER A 159 28.57 9.54 19.94
N ILE A 160 27.53 8.79 20.29
CA ILE A 160 27.10 8.56 21.69
C ILE A 160 28.20 7.86 22.50
N GLN A 161 28.89 6.86 21.92
CA GLN A 161 30.03 6.22 22.57
C GLN A 161 31.17 7.20 22.82
N ALA A 162 31.55 8.01 21.82
CA ALA A 162 32.59 9.02 21.97
C ALA A 162 32.23 10.08 23.03
N ILE A 163 30.96 10.52 23.08
CA ILE A 163 30.49 11.45 24.11
C ILE A 163 30.54 10.81 25.50
N THR A 164 30.17 9.53 25.61
CA THR A 164 30.25 8.78 26.88
C THR A 164 31.68 8.74 27.41
N GLU A 165 32.66 8.43 26.55
CA GLU A 165 34.08 8.47 26.93
C GLU A 165 34.53 9.87 27.37
N GLN A 166 34.06 10.92 26.68
CA GLN A 166 34.39 12.30 27.02
C GLN A 166 33.78 12.74 28.36
N VAL A 167 32.57 12.27 28.68
CA VAL A 167 31.90 12.50 29.96
C VAL A 167 32.68 11.86 31.11
N GLU A 168 33.13 10.62 30.95
CA GLU A 168 33.97 9.93 31.96
C GLU A 168 35.32 10.61 32.14
N ARG A 169 35.92 11.10 31.05
CA ARG A 169 37.14 11.92 31.12
C ARG A 169 36.90 13.22 31.91
N SER A 170 35.79 13.92 31.65
CA SER A 170 35.42 15.14 32.40
C SER A 170 35.19 14.86 33.88
N ARG A 171 34.55 13.73 34.25
CA ARG A 171 34.42 13.30 35.65
C ARG A 171 35.79 13.14 36.31
N THR A 172 36.71 12.46 35.63
CA THR A 172 38.08 12.23 36.14
C THR A 172 38.84 13.55 36.33
N VAL A 173 38.77 14.46 35.35
CA VAL A 173 39.44 15.77 35.43
C VAL A 173 38.86 16.61 36.56
N THR A 174 37.54 16.66 36.68
CA THR A 174 36.83 17.40 37.73
C THR A 174 37.17 16.85 39.12
N GLY A 175 37.20 15.52 39.29
CA GLY A 175 37.64 14.88 40.54
C GLY A 175 39.07 15.25 40.93
N ASN A 176 40.01 15.21 39.99
CA ASN A 176 41.39 15.65 40.20
C ASN A 176 41.48 17.15 40.57
N ALA A 177 40.63 17.99 39.98
CA ALA A 177 40.60 19.42 40.29
C ALA A 177 40.12 19.68 41.73
N VAL A 178 39.12 18.95 42.22
CA VAL A 178 38.67 19.02 43.63
C VAL A 178 39.80 18.66 44.58
N GLU A 179 40.54 17.57 44.31
CA GLU A 179 41.66 17.18 45.17
C GLU A 179 42.78 18.23 45.19
N ARG A 180 43.11 18.81 44.02
CA ARG A 180 44.11 19.88 43.93
C ARG A 180 43.67 21.15 44.65
N ALA A 181 42.39 21.53 44.55
CA ALA A 181 41.85 22.68 45.24
C ALA A 181 41.90 22.49 46.77
N ARG A 182 41.55 21.29 47.27
CA ARG A 182 41.70 20.94 48.69
C ARG A 182 43.15 21.05 49.16
N ALA A 183 44.09 20.46 48.42
CA ALA A 183 45.50 20.54 48.76
C ALA A 183 46.06 21.98 48.73
N ALA A 184 45.56 22.84 47.83
CA ALA A 184 45.91 24.25 47.82
C ALA A 184 45.35 24.97 49.06
N ASN A 185 44.09 24.70 49.42
CA ASN A 185 43.46 25.27 50.61
C ASN A 185 44.22 24.92 51.89
N ASP A 186 44.66 23.67 52.04
CA ASP A 186 45.45 23.21 53.20
C ASP A 186 46.80 23.94 53.31
N ARG A 187 47.49 24.14 52.16
CA ARG A 187 48.77 24.87 52.11
C ARG A 187 48.60 26.34 52.47
N VAL A 188 47.56 26.98 51.93
CA VAL A 188 47.23 28.38 52.23
C VAL A 188 46.80 28.53 53.70
N GLY A 189 46.04 27.58 54.25
CA GLY A 189 45.72 27.54 55.67
C GLY A 189 46.97 27.44 56.56
N THR A 190 47.95 26.63 56.15
CA THR A 190 49.24 26.54 56.85
C THR A 190 50.02 27.85 56.81
N LEU A 191 50.02 28.56 55.68
CA LEU A 191 50.59 29.91 55.53
C LEU A 191 49.91 30.93 56.45
N SER A 192 48.58 30.88 56.54
CA SER A 192 47.80 31.77 57.42
C SER A 192 48.20 31.59 58.89
N ILE A 193 48.30 30.34 59.35
CA ILE A 193 48.76 30.00 60.71
C ILE A 193 50.21 30.50 60.94
N ALA A 194 51.09 30.34 59.95
CA ALA A 194 52.47 30.81 60.06
C ALA A 194 52.55 32.35 60.16
N ALA A 195 51.80 33.07 59.33
CA ALA A 195 51.71 34.53 59.38
C ALA A 195 51.16 35.02 60.72
N GLN A 196 50.16 34.33 61.29
CA GLN A 196 49.64 34.65 62.62
C GLN A 196 50.68 34.49 63.72
N ARG A 197 51.47 33.40 63.70
CA ARG A 197 52.60 33.21 64.64
C ARG A 197 53.67 34.29 64.49
N ILE A 198 53.98 34.72 63.27
CA ILE A 198 54.93 35.83 63.05
C ILE A 198 54.36 37.11 63.65
N GLY A 199 53.07 37.41 63.46
CA GLY A 199 52.41 38.56 64.05
C GLY A 199 52.48 38.57 65.58
N GLU A 200 52.26 37.43 66.23
CA GLU A 200 52.41 37.27 67.69
C GLU A 200 53.84 37.57 68.16
N VAL A 201 54.85 37.04 67.44
CA VAL A 201 56.27 37.28 67.75
C VAL A 201 56.66 38.74 67.56
N VAL A 202 56.20 39.38 66.47
CA VAL A 202 56.47 40.80 66.19
C VAL A 202 55.84 41.70 67.25
N GLY A 203 54.61 41.39 67.69
CA GLY A 203 53.96 42.08 68.81
C GLY A 203 54.79 42.01 70.10
N LEU A 204 55.32 40.84 70.44
CA LEU A 204 56.21 40.67 71.59
C LEU A 204 57.50 41.50 71.45
N ILE A 205 58.11 41.55 70.26
CA ILE A 205 59.32 42.36 70.02
C ILE A 205 58.99 43.85 70.18
N GLN A 206 57.82 44.30 69.73
CA GLN A 206 57.35 45.68 69.89
C GLN A 206 57.21 46.05 71.38
N GLU A 207 56.64 45.15 72.19
CA GLU A 207 56.56 45.32 73.65
C GLU A 207 57.96 45.40 74.30
N ILE A 208 58.88 44.52 73.91
CA ILE A 208 60.28 44.54 74.39
C ILE A 208 60.97 45.85 74.01
N ALA A 209 60.78 46.33 72.77
CA ALA A 209 61.36 47.60 72.31
C ALA A 209 60.80 48.79 73.10
N ALA A 210 59.49 48.82 73.37
CA ALA A 210 58.87 49.85 74.20
C ALA A 210 59.40 49.83 75.63
N GLN A 211 59.56 48.64 76.23
CA GLN A 211 60.13 48.48 77.57
C GLN A 211 61.61 48.88 77.62
N THR A 212 62.38 48.54 76.58
CA THR A 212 63.79 48.93 76.43
C THR A 212 63.94 50.44 76.29
N ASN A 213 63.07 51.09 75.52
CA ASN A 213 63.03 52.56 75.40
C ASN A 213 62.72 53.24 76.74
N LEU A 214 61.80 52.68 77.54
CA LEU A 214 61.49 53.15 78.89
C LEU A 214 62.69 52.98 79.85
N LEU A 215 63.35 51.83 79.82
CA LEU A 215 64.57 51.57 80.60
C LEU A 215 65.69 52.53 80.22
N ALA A 216 65.91 52.75 78.92
CA ALA A 216 66.90 53.68 78.40
C ALA A 216 66.59 55.13 78.82
N LEU A 217 65.31 55.53 78.78
CA LEU A 217 64.88 56.84 79.27
C LEU A 217 65.18 57.03 80.76
N ASN A 218 64.86 56.03 81.59
CA ASN A 218 65.18 56.03 83.02
C ASN A 218 66.70 56.13 83.25
N ALA A 219 67.49 55.41 82.46
CA ALA A 219 68.96 55.49 82.50
C ALA A 219 69.49 56.87 82.07
N THR A 220 68.90 57.51 81.06
CA THR A 220 69.24 58.90 80.68
C THR A 220 68.94 59.89 81.80
N ILE A 221 67.82 59.71 82.51
CA ILE A 221 67.44 60.55 83.65
C ILE A 221 68.47 60.41 84.78
N GLU A 222 68.83 59.17 85.15
CA GLU A 222 69.79 58.93 86.23
C GLU A 222 71.21 59.38 85.86
N ALA A 223 71.60 59.24 84.59
CA ALA A 223 72.86 59.75 84.07
C ALA A 223 72.92 61.30 84.12
N ALA A 224 71.82 61.99 83.83
CA ALA A 224 71.72 63.44 83.99
C ALA A 224 71.81 63.87 85.47
N ARG A 225 71.26 63.04 86.38
CA ARG A 225 71.31 63.26 87.84
C ARG A 225 72.72 63.12 88.41
N ALA A 226 73.56 62.27 87.82
CA ALA A 226 74.96 62.05 88.20
C ALA A 226 75.93 63.16 87.71
N GLY A 227 75.46 64.15 86.94
CA GLY A 227 76.27 65.30 86.49
C GLY A 227 77.44 64.91 85.56
N GLU A 228 78.63 65.47 85.78
CA GLU A 228 79.84 65.20 84.97
C GLU A 228 80.24 63.71 84.95
N ALA A 229 80.03 62.99 86.06
CA ALA A 229 80.38 61.57 86.17
C ALA A 229 79.47 60.65 85.32
N GLY A 230 78.27 61.12 84.96
CA GLY A 230 77.28 60.35 84.19
C GLY A 230 77.37 60.50 82.67
N LYS A 231 78.24 61.39 82.14
CA LYS A 231 78.28 61.72 80.70
C LYS A 231 78.47 60.51 79.78
N GLY A 232 79.37 59.59 80.11
CA GLY A 232 79.58 58.36 79.32
C GLY A 232 78.36 57.44 79.34
N PHE A 233 77.68 57.35 80.49
CA PHE A 233 76.45 56.56 80.65
C PHE A 233 75.26 57.19 79.90
N ALA A 234 75.20 58.52 79.87
CA ALA A 234 74.18 59.26 79.13
C ALA A 234 74.26 59.01 77.61
N VAL A 235 75.47 58.90 77.06
CA VAL A 235 75.67 58.55 75.64
C VAL A 235 75.16 57.14 75.34
N VAL A 236 75.52 56.16 76.16
CA VAL A 236 75.05 54.77 75.99
C VAL A 236 73.53 54.69 76.14
N ALA A 237 72.94 55.34 77.14
CA ALA A 237 71.50 55.37 77.34
C ALA A 237 70.77 56.01 76.13
N SER A 238 71.32 57.09 75.57
CA SER A 238 70.77 57.71 74.35
C SER A 238 70.87 56.79 73.14
N GLU A 239 71.96 56.04 72.99
CA GLU A 239 72.13 55.09 71.90
C GLU A 239 71.16 53.92 72.01
N VAL A 240 71.00 53.34 73.20
CA VAL A 240 70.01 52.29 73.47
C VAL A 240 68.59 52.80 73.20
N LYS A 241 68.27 54.05 73.59
CA LYS A 241 66.99 54.68 73.29
C LYS A 241 66.74 54.81 71.79
N ASN A 242 67.75 55.22 71.01
CA ASN A 242 67.66 55.29 69.55
C ASN A 242 67.47 53.92 68.92
N LEU A 243 68.23 52.90 69.35
CA LEU A 243 68.09 51.52 68.88
C LEU A 243 66.70 50.95 69.17
N ALA A 244 66.17 51.19 70.37
CA ALA A 244 64.83 50.78 70.76
C ALA A 244 63.76 51.47 69.88
N GLY A 245 63.94 52.76 69.60
CA GLY A 245 63.07 53.51 68.68
C GLY A 245 63.14 53.04 67.23
N GLN A 246 64.32 52.65 66.74
CA GLN A 246 64.47 52.02 65.41
C GLN A 246 63.82 50.63 65.38
N THR A 247 63.99 49.85 66.45
CA THR A 247 63.39 48.51 66.57
C THR A 247 61.87 48.61 66.53
N ALA A 248 61.27 49.54 67.28
CA ALA A 248 59.82 49.75 67.30
C ALA A 248 59.25 50.13 65.92
N ARG A 249 59.95 50.98 65.15
CA ARG A 249 59.54 51.31 63.78
C ARG A 249 59.67 50.12 62.85
N ALA A 250 60.77 49.37 62.94
CA ALA A 250 60.97 48.18 62.13
C ALA A 250 59.91 47.11 62.42
N THR A 251 59.51 46.92 63.68
CA THR A 251 58.42 46.00 64.02
C THR A 251 57.06 46.49 63.54
N GLU A 252 56.79 47.80 63.54
CA GLU A 252 55.55 48.38 62.99
C GLU A 252 55.45 48.14 61.46
N ASP A 253 56.55 48.32 60.74
CA ASP A 253 56.64 48.01 59.31
C ASP A 253 56.41 46.51 59.03
N ILE A 254 57.03 45.63 59.83
CA ILE A 254 56.83 44.17 59.72
C ILE A 254 55.37 43.80 60.05
N GLN A 255 54.77 44.43 61.06
CA GLN A 255 53.38 44.16 61.44
C GLN A 255 52.42 44.51 60.31
N THR A 256 52.67 45.62 59.60
CA THR A 256 51.94 45.99 58.39
C THR A 256 52.09 44.92 57.30
N GLN A 257 53.32 44.47 57.03
CA GLN A 257 53.57 43.39 56.07
C GLN A 257 52.91 42.06 56.43
N VAL A 258 52.88 41.69 57.71
CA VAL A 258 52.20 40.49 58.19
C VAL A 258 50.69 40.61 58.00
N ALA A 259 50.10 41.78 58.27
CA ALA A 259 48.69 42.03 58.03
C ALA A 259 48.34 41.93 56.54
N ASP A 260 49.17 42.49 55.66
CA ASP A 260 49.01 42.37 54.21
C ASP A 260 49.09 40.90 53.75
N ILE A 261 50.05 40.12 54.30
CA ILE A 261 50.16 38.68 54.03
C ILE A 261 48.89 37.96 54.49
N GLN A 262 48.39 38.21 55.70
CA GLN A 262 47.17 37.58 56.20
C GLN A 262 45.96 37.91 55.32
N ALA A 263 45.79 39.18 54.93
CA ALA A 263 44.71 39.61 54.04
C ALA A 263 44.81 38.93 52.66
N ALA A 264 46.00 38.86 52.08
CA ALA A 264 46.23 38.16 50.82
C ALA A 264 45.96 36.65 50.93
N THR A 265 46.32 36.05 52.07
CA THR A 265 46.09 34.63 52.34
C THR A 265 44.59 34.33 52.47
N GLN A 266 43.83 35.18 53.15
CA GLN A 266 42.38 35.06 53.25
C GLN A 266 41.70 35.19 51.88
N SER A 267 42.09 36.19 51.07
CA SER A 267 41.61 36.36 49.71
C SER A 267 41.89 35.13 48.82
N ALA A 268 43.05 34.50 49.01
CA ALA A 268 43.37 33.24 48.32
C ALA A 268 42.47 32.08 48.75
N VAL A 269 42.14 31.95 50.04
CA VAL A 269 41.18 30.95 50.54
C VAL A 269 39.80 31.15 49.91
N ASP A 270 39.31 32.39 49.90
CA ASP A 270 37.99 32.71 49.33
C ASP A 270 37.94 32.35 47.84
N SER A 271 38.99 32.70 47.09
CA SER A 271 39.13 32.34 45.67
C SER A 271 39.16 30.81 45.45
N ILE A 272 39.84 30.06 46.31
CA ILE A 272 39.90 28.58 46.22
C ILE A 272 38.51 27.96 46.51
N ASN A 273 37.76 28.52 47.44
CA ASN A 273 36.39 28.09 47.74
C ASN A 273 35.45 28.33 46.56
N GLU A 274 35.54 29.51 45.92
CA GLU A 274 34.79 29.80 44.69
C GLU A 274 35.12 28.82 43.56
N ILE A 275 36.41 28.54 43.33
CA ILE A 275 36.85 27.53 42.34
C ILE A 275 36.26 26.16 42.69
N THR A 276 36.26 25.77 43.97
CA THR A 276 35.71 24.48 44.41
C THR A 276 34.22 24.39 44.10
N GLN A 277 33.46 25.46 44.32
CA GLN A 277 32.04 25.50 44.00
C GLN A 277 31.78 25.34 42.50
N VAL A 278 32.53 26.06 41.65
CA VAL A 278 32.44 25.94 40.19
C VAL A 278 32.73 24.50 39.74
N VAL A 279 33.74 23.85 40.33
CA VAL A 279 34.09 22.46 40.00
C VAL A 279 32.96 21.49 40.42
N VAL A 280 32.28 21.73 41.55
CA VAL A 280 31.10 20.94 41.96
C VAL A 280 29.94 21.11 40.97
N ASP A 281 29.68 22.33 40.50
CA ASP A 281 28.62 22.60 39.53
C ASP A 281 28.91 21.96 38.17
N VAL A 282 30.18 21.95 37.74
CA VAL A 282 30.65 21.23 36.55
C VAL A 282 30.46 19.72 36.70
N ASN A 283 30.74 19.16 37.88
CA ASN A 283 30.49 17.74 38.15
C ASN A 283 28.99 17.40 38.05
N GLY A 284 28.13 18.23 38.64
CA GLY A 284 26.67 18.07 38.55
C GLY A 284 26.17 18.11 37.11
N SER A 285 26.66 19.05 36.31
CA SER A 285 26.34 19.15 34.88
C SER A 285 26.80 17.92 34.10
N THR A 286 27.97 17.37 34.43
CA THR A 286 28.51 16.16 33.79
C THR A 286 27.64 14.94 34.10
N VAL A 287 27.09 14.83 35.32
CA VAL A 287 26.14 13.77 35.68
C VAL A 287 24.84 13.89 34.88
N ALA A 288 24.30 15.10 34.72
CA ALA A 288 23.11 15.32 33.91
C ALA A 288 23.32 14.98 32.44
N ILE A 289 24.48 15.35 31.88
CA ILE A 289 24.86 14.97 30.51
C ILE A 289 24.96 13.46 30.36
N ALA A 290 25.58 12.74 31.32
CA ALA A 290 25.67 11.29 31.29
C ALA A 290 24.28 10.63 31.18
N ALA A 291 23.33 11.06 32.01
CA ALA A 291 21.96 10.54 31.98
C ALA A 291 21.26 10.83 30.64
N ALA A 292 21.45 12.02 30.06
CA ALA A 292 20.90 12.37 28.76
C ALA A 292 21.51 11.51 27.62
N VAL A 293 22.81 11.23 27.69
CA VAL A 293 23.53 10.40 26.72
C VAL A 293 23.05 8.94 26.80
N GLU A 294 22.81 8.39 27.98
CA GLU A 294 22.21 7.07 28.15
C GLU A 294 20.80 6.99 27.52
N GLN A 295 19.97 8.00 27.75
CA GLN A 295 18.64 8.08 27.12
C GLN A 295 18.72 8.19 25.59
N GLN A 296 19.65 9.00 25.06
CA GLN A 296 19.90 9.06 23.62
C GLN A 296 20.35 7.71 23.07
N GLY A 297 21.22 6.98 23.77
CA GLY A 297 21.64 5.64 23.40
C GLY A 297 20.47 4.65 23.30
N ALA A 298 19.54 4.69 24.25
CA ALA A 298 18.34 3.87 24.20
C ALA A 298 17.45 4.22 22.99
N ALA A 299 17.22 5.52 22.75
CA ALA A 299 16.40 5.99 21.63
C ALA A 299 17.03 5.64 20.27
N THR A 300 18.34 5.80 20.10
CA THR A 300 19.05 5.44 18.86
C THR A 300 18.98 3.94 18.60
N ASN A 301 19.11 3.10 19.62
CA ASN A 301 18.92 1.65 19.48
C ASN A 301 17.49 1.27 19.08
N GLU A 302 16.49 2.00 19.58
CA GLU A 302 15.10 1.80 19.16
C GLU A 302 14.86 2.23 17.72
N ILE A 303 15.45 3.35 17.28
CA ILE A 303 15.45 3.77 15.87
C ILE A 303 16.05 2.69 14.99
N ALA A 304 17.22 2.14 15.35
CA ALA A 304 17.86 1.07 14.58
C ALA A 304 16.96 -0.17 14.43
N ARG A 305 16.27 -0.58 15.50
CA ARG A 305 15.28 -1.69 15.43
C ARG A 305 14.09 -1.37 14.53
N ASN A 306 13.52 -0.17 14.64
CA ASN A 306 12.40 0.24 13.81
C ASN A 306 12.77 0.33 12.32
N VAL A 307 14.01 0.75 12.03
CA VAL A 307 14.58 0.80 10.68
C VAL A 307 14.72 -0.60 10.09
N ASP A 308 15.20 -1.59 10.85
CA ASP A 308 15.29 -2.99 10.39
C ASP A 308 13.91 -3.59 10.08
N GLN A 309 12.93 -3.32 10.96
CA GLN A 309 11.54 -3.72 10.72
C GLN A 309 10.97 -3.04 9.47
N ALA A 310 11.21 -1.74 9.30
CA ALA A 310 10.78 -1.00 8.11
C ALA A 310 11.42 -1.58 6.84
N ALA A 311 12.73 -1.89 6.86
CA ALA A 311 13.45 -2.50 5.73
C ALA A 311 12.83 -3.85 5.32
N THR A 312 12.50 -4.67 6.30
CA THR A 312 11.81 -5.95 6.07
C THR A 312 10.43 -5.73 5.46
N GLY A 313 9.64 -4.80 6.02
CA GLY A 313 8.33 -4.44 5.48
C GLY A 313 8.39 -3.93 4.05
N THR A 314 9.40 -3.12 3.71
CA THR A 314 9.58 -2.62 2.35
C THR A 314 9.92 -3.74 1.35
N ARG A 315 10.80 -4.69 1.72
CA ARG A 315 11.08 -5.87 0.88
C ARG A 315 9.84 -6.73 0.67
N ASP A 316 9.04 -6.92 1.72
CA ASP A 316 7.80 -7.69 1.63
C ASP A 316 6.82 -7.04 0.65
N VAL A 317 6.70 -5.71 0.67
CA VAL A 317 5.89 -4.97 -0.31
C VAL A 317 6.41 -5.18 -1.73
N SER A 318 7.72 -5.07 -1.97
CA SER A 318 8.33 -5.33 -3.29
C SER A 318 8.10 -6.77 -3.78
N HIS A 319 8.13 -7.76 -2.90
CA HIS A 319 7.81 -9.13 -3.27
C HIS A 319 6.33 -9.33 -3.57
N ARG A 320 5.44 -8.76 -2.74
CA ARG A 320 3.99 -8.87 -2.93
C ARG A 320 3.54 -8.17 -4.20
N ILE A 321 4.09 -7.00 -4.52
CA ILE A 321 3.70 -6.25 -5.71
C ILE A 321 4.08 -7.00 -6.99
N THR A 322 5.18 -7.73 -6.99
CA THR A 322 5.55 -8.63 -8.10
C THR A 322 4.47 -9.70 -8.36
N ASN A 323 3.85 -10.24 -7.31
CA ASN A 323 2.75 -11.19 -7.46
C ASN A 323 1.47 -10.53 -7.97
N VAL A 324 1.19 -9.29 -7.56
CA VAL A 324 0.05 -8.51 -8.08
C VAL A 324 0.23 -8.21 -9.57
N THR A 325 1.41 -7.76 -9.99
CA THR A 325 1.77 -7.58 -11.40
C THR A 325 1.51 -8.86 -12.22
N ARG A 326 1.92 -10.03 -11.69
CA ARG A 326 1.67 -11.31 -12.35
C ARG A 326 0.17 -11.62 -12.45
N ALA A 327 -0.58 -11.46 -11.36
CA ALA A 327 -2.03 -11.72 -11.36
C ALA A 327 -2.79 -10.79 -12.31
N ALA A 328 -2.37 -9.53 -12.42
CA ALA A 328 -2.90 -8.59 -13.39
C ALA A 328 -2.60 -9.04 -14.83
N ALA A 329 -1.37 -9.47 -15.11
CA ALA A 329 -1.00 -10.00 -16.43
C ALA A 329 -1.82 -11.25 -16.81
N ASP A 330 -2.00 -12.19 -15.87
CA ASP A 330 -2.82 -13.38 -16.06
C ASP A 330 -4.29 -13.02 -16.33
N THR A 331 -4.81 -12.01 -15.63
CA THR A 331 -6.17 -11.48 -15.83
C THR A 331 -6.33 -10.84 -17.21
N GLY A 332 -5.35 -10.07 -17.67
CA GLY A 332 -5.35 -9.50 -19.03
C GLY A 332 -5.30 -10.57 -20.12
N ALA A 333 -4.51 -11.62 -19.93
CA ALA A 333 -4.45 -12.76 -20.84
C ALA A 333 -5.79 -13.52 -20.90
N ALA A 334 -6.40 -13.80 -19.74
CA ALA A 334 -7.71 -14.44 -19.65
C ALA A 334 -8.81 -13.60 -20.31
N SER A 335 -8.76 -12.28 -20.13
CA SER A 335 -9.67 -11.32 -20.77
C SER A 335 -9.55 -11.36 -22.30
N THR A 336 -8.32 -11.39 -22.81
CA THR A 336 -8.06 -11.52 -24.26
C THR A 336 -8.62 -12.83 -24.82
N GLN A 337 -8.49 -13.94 -24.07
CA GLN A 337 -9.07 -15.23 -24.47
C GLN A 337 -10.61 -15.20 -24.46
N LEU A 338 -11.21 -14.53 -23.46
CA LEU A 338 -12.67 -14.35 -23.39
C LEU A 338 -13.19 -13.52 -24.56
N LEU A 339 -12.53 -12.40 -24.91
CA LEU A 339 -12.84 -11.60 -26.09
C LEU A 339 -12.85 -12.46 -27.36
N GLY A 340 -11.82 -13.28 -27.55
CA GLY A 340 -11.74 -14.20 -28.69
C GLY A 340 -12.89 -15.23 -28.71
N SER A 341 -13.28 -15.74 -27.54
CA SER A 341 -14.37 -16.72 -27.39
C SER A 341 -15.74 -16.10 -27.64
N ALA A 342 -15.98 -14.88 -27.14
CA ALA A 342 -17.19 -14.11 -27.40
C ALA A 342 -17.34 -13.78 -28.88
N ALA A 343 -16.27 -13.31 -29.53
CA ALA A 343 -16.26 -13.05 -30.97
C ALA A 343 -16.53 -14.33 -31.79
N ALA A 344 -16.03 -15.49 -31.35
CA ALA A 344 -16.33 -16.78 -31.98
C ALA A 344 -17.80 -17.18 -31.82
N LEU A 345 -18.38 -17.02 -30.62
CA LEU A 345 -19.81 -17.28 -30.36
C LEU A 345 -20.72 -16.37 -31.20
N ALA A 346 -20.39 -15.08 -31.31
CA ALA A 346 -21.12 -14.14 -32.14
C ALA A 346 -21.12 -14.56 -33.62
N ARG A 347 -19.97 -14.97 -34.16
CA ARG A 347 -19.87 -15.51 -35.53
C ARG A 347 -20.68 -16.79 -35.70
N GLN A 348 -20.56 -17.74 -34.77
CA GLN A 348 -21.30 -19.01 -34.82
C GLN A 348 -22.82 -18.80 -34.79
N SER A 349 -23.28 -17.80 -34.02
CA SER A 349 -24.69 -17.40 -33.97
C SER A 349 -25.18 -16.83 -35.31
N GLN A 350 -24.39 -15.96 -35.94
CA GLN A 350 -24.70 -15.43 -37.28
C GLN A 350 -24.70 -16.51 -38.37
N ASP A 351 -23.77 -17.47 -38.28
CA ASP A 351 -23.73 -18.60 -39.21
C ASP A 351 -24.97 -19.50 -39.03
N LEU A 352 -25.38 -19.75 -37.78
CA LEU A 352 -26.60 -20.52 -37.50
C LEU A 352 -27.86 -19.82 -38.02
N ASP A 353 -27.98 -18.50 -37.87
CA ASP A 353 -29.10 -17.73 -38.40
C ASP A 353 -29.18 -17.84 -39.94
N ARG A 354 -28.03 -17.76 -40.63
CA ARG A 354 -27.94 -17.96 -42.09
C ARG A 354 -28.31 -19.38 -42.53
N GLU A 355 -27.85 -20.40 -41.84
CA GLU A 355 -28.20 -21.81 -42.14
C GLU A 355 -29.69 -22.07 -41.93
N ILE A 356 -30.30 -21.47 -40.90
CA ILE A 356 -31.73 -21.60 -40.62
C ILE A 356 -32.58 -20.88 -41.68
N ASP A 357 -32.20 -19.66 -42.08
CA ASP A 357 -32.87 -18.96 -43.18
C ASP A 357 -32.82 -19.79 -44.48
N GLY A 358 -31.65 -20.36 -44.80
CA GLY A 358 -31.49 -21.25 -45.95
C GLY A 358 -32.34 -22.52 -45.87
N PHE A 359 -32.39 -23.15 -44.69
CA PHE A 359 -33.21 -24.33 -44.44
C PHE A 359 -34.71 -24.05 -44.57
N LEU A 360 -35.19 -22.92 -44.02
CA LEU A 360 -36.59 -22.51 -44.10
C LEU A 360 -37.03 -22.18 -45.52
N ASP A 361 -36.18 -21.48 -46.27
CA ASP A 361 -36.40 -21.21 -47.69
C ASP A 361 -36.46 -22.50 -48.52
N ALA A 362 -35.60 -23.47 -48.22
CA ALA A 362 -35.65 -24.79 -48.84
C ALA A 362 -36.94 -25.54 -48.48
N MET A 363 -37.37 -25.51 -47.21
CA MET A 363 -38.61 -26.14 -46.78
C MET A 363 -39.86 -25.52 -47.43
N ARG A 364 -39.93 -24.19 -47.53
CA ARG A 364 -41.05 -23.48 -48.19
C ARG A 364 -41.18 -23.83 -49.67
N LYS A 365 -40.09 -24.23 -50.33
CA LYS A 365 -40.12 -24.73 -51.72
C LYS A 365 -40.64 -26.17 -51.83
N VAL A 366 -40.54 -26.96 -50.76
CA VAL A 366 -40.94 -28.38 -50.74
C VAL A 366 -42.41 -28.55 -50.32
N VAL A 367 -42.92 -27.66 -49.46
CA VAL A 367 -44.21 -27.79 -48.77
C VAL A 367 -45.22 -26.75 -49.23
#